data_AF-A0A938HRF6-F1
#
_entry.id   AF-A0A938HRF6-F1
#
_cell.length_a   1.000
_cell.length_b   1.000
_cell.length_c   1.000
_cell.angle_alpha   90.00
_cell.angle_beta   90.00
_cell.angle_gamma   90.00
#
_symmetry.space_group_name_H-M   'P 1'
#
loop_
_entity.id
_entity.type
_entity.pdbx_description
1 polymer ?
#
loop_
_entity_poly.entity_id
_entity_poly.type
_entity_poly.pdbx_seq_one_letter_code
_entity_poly.pdbx_strand_id
1 'polypeptide(L)'
;MSDGTKWVKAIDPASVPKVFDIGAAEQRWRGEWERLGLYRWDASRGREETFVVDTPPPTVSGYLHVGHVFSYAHQDFIVRYRRMRGWNIFYPMGWDDNGLPTERRVQDYFHVRCDPRLAYEPGLALEPAG
;
A
#
# COMPACT_ATOMS: atom_id res chain seq x y z
N MET A 1 7.36 -48.19 20.06
CA MET A 1 6.08 -47.64 19.55
C MET A 1 5.81 -46.38 20.35
N SER A 2 6.17 -45.21 19.80
CA SER A 2 6.06 -43.91 20.48
C SER A 2 4.61 -43.43 20.47
N ASP A 3 4.07 -43.21 21.65
CA ASP A 3 2.72 -42.71 21.90
C ASP A 3 2.55 -41.32 21.28
N GLY A 4 1.76 -41.26 20.21
CA GLY A 4 1.57 -40.08 19.37
C GLY A 4 0.50 -39.17 19.96
N THR A 5 0.84 -38.42 21.01
CA THR A 5 -0.06 -37.37 21.52
C THR A 5 -0.20 -36.26 20.48
N LYS A 6 -1.34 -36.27 19.79
CA LYS A 6 -1.72 -35.25 18.82
C LYS A 6 -2.06 -33.97 19.58
N TRP A 7 -1.22 -32.95 19.47
CA TRP A 7 -1.45 -31.65 20.10
C TRP A 7 -2.67 -30.97 19.46
N VAL A 8 -3.80 -31.00 20.14
CA VAL A 8 -4.97 -30.21 19.77
C VAL A 8 -4.88 -28.88 20.49
N LYS A 9 -4.71 -27.77 19.75
CA LYS A 9 -4.91 -26.43 20.31
C LYS A 9 -6.41 -26.23 20.50
N ALA A 10 -6.89 -26.45 21.73
CA ALA A 10 -8.24 -26.07 22.10
C ALA A 10 -8.27 -24.56 22.37
N ILE A 11 -9.15 -23.84 21.68
CA ILE A 11 -9.45 -22.43 21.97
C ILE A 11 -10.62 -22.43 22.95
N ASP A 12 -10.46 -21.79 24.10
CA ASP A 12 -11.57 -21.55 25.02
C ASP A 12 -12.48 -20.45 24.42
N PRO A 13 -13.73 -20.77 24.04
CA PRO A 13 -14.65 -19.77 23.47
C PRO A 13 -14.92 -18.60 24.43
N ALA A 14 -14.81 -18.80 25.74
CA ALA A 14 -15.00 -17.74 26.74
C ALA A 14 -13.85 -16.71 26.73
N SER A 15 -12.67 -17.10 26.24
CA SER A 15 -11.49 -16.23 26.13
C SER A 15 -11.54 -15.29 24.90
N VAL A 16 -12.46 -15.53 23.97
CA VAL A 16 -12.59 -14.72 22.74
C VAL A 16 -13.57 -13.57 23.00
N PRO A 17 -13.16 -12.30 22.79
CA PRO A 17 -14.07 -11.17 22.92
C PRO A 17 -15.29 -11.31 22.01
N LYS A 18 -16.47 -10.97 22.53
CA LYS A 18 -17.72 -11.00 21.74
C LYS A 18 -17.77 -9.94 20.64
N VAL A 19 -16.98 -8.87 20.78
CA VAL A 19 -16.88 -7.77 19.82
C VAL A 19 -15.47 -7.76 19.25
N PHE A 20 -15.37 -7.73 17.92
CA PHE A 20 -14.08 -7.65 17.23
C PHE A 20 -13.62 -6.19 17.16
N ASP A 21 -12.46 -5.91 17.75
CA ASP A 21 -11.80 -4.62 17.64
C ASP A 21 -10.92 -4.60 16.38
N ILE A 22 -11.43 -3.96 15.32
CA ILE A 22 -10.76 -3.83 14.03
C ILE A 22 -9.46 -3.02 14.17
N GLY A 23 -9.49 -1.91 14.93
CA GLY A 23 -8.34 -1.02 15.06
C GLY A 23 -7.15 -1.70 15.75
N ALA A 24 -7.41 -2.41 16.86
CA ALA A 24 -6.39 -3.18 17.54
C ALA A 24 -5.85 -4.33 16.67
N ALA A 25 -6.73 -5.01 15.92
CA ALA A 25 -6.33 -6.09 15.03
C ALA A 25 -5.46 -5.60 13.87
N GLU A 26 -5.84 -4.49 13.21
CA GLU A 26 -5.08 -3.89 12.11
C GLU A 26 -3.70 -3.42 12.57
N GLN A 27 -3.61 -2.75 13.72
CA GLN A 27 -2.34 -2.30 14.27
C GLN A 27 -1.41 -3.49 14.57
N ARG A 28 -1.94 -4.52 15.23
CA ARG A 28 -1.18 -5.74 15.55
C ARG A 28 -0.64 -6.41 14.30
N TRP A 29 -1.50 -6.63 13.30
CA TRP A 29 -1.10 -7.36 12.09
C TRP A 29 -0.14 -6.55 11.20
N ARG A 30 -0.30 -5.23 11.13
CA ARG A 30 0.66 -4.37 10.41
C ARG A 30 2.07 -4.50 10.98
N GLY A 31 2.20 -4.43 12.31
CA GLY A 31 3.49 -4.62 12.99
C GLY A 31 4.07 -6.02 12.78
N GLU A 32 3.23 -7.05 12.85
CA GLU A 32 3.70 -8.42 12.62
C GLU A 32 4.15 -8.66 11.18
N TRP A 33 3.43 -8.15 10.18
CA TRP A 33 3.83 -8.25 8.77
C TRP A 33 5.14 -7.52 8.48
N GLU A 34 5.37 -6.37 9.12
CA GLU A 34 6.63 -5.65 9.04
C GLU A 34 7.78 -6.43 9.68
N ARG A 35 7.57 -6.96 10.90
CA ARG A 35 8.55 -7.78 11.63
C ARG A 35 8.96 -9.03 10.84
N LEU A 36 7.99 -9.68 10.20
CA LEU A 36 8.24 -10.85 9.35
C LEU A 36 8.89 -10.47 8.01
N GLY A 37 8.95 -9.19 7.66
CA GLY A 37 9.37 -8.75 6.34
C GLY A 37 8.48 -9.33 5.24
N LEU A 38 7.20 -9.56 5.53
CA LEU A 38 6.28 -10.32 4.68
C LEU A 38 6.24 -9.77 3.25
N TYR A 39 6.39 -8.45 3.08
CA TYR A 39 6.31 -7.77 1.79
C TYR A 39 7.64 -7.63 1.05
N ARG A 40 8.76 -8.07 1.65
CA ARG A 40 10.08 -7.94 1.02
C ARG A 40 10.16 -8.84 -0.21
N TRP A 41 10.70 -8.27 -1.28
CA TRP A 41 11.11 -9.00 -2.47
C TRP A 41 12.56 -9.46 -2.29
N ASP A 42 12.85 -10.68 -2.73
CA ASP A 42 14.20 -11.25 -2.68
C ASP A 42 14.85 -11.19 -4.06
N ALA A 43 15.85 -10.33 -4.21
CA ALA A 43 16.57 -10.14 -5.48
C ALA A 43 17.46 -11.34 -5.87
N SER A 44 17.71 -12.28 -4.96
CA SER A 44 18.54 -13.46 -5.24
C SER A 44 17.79 -14.57 -6.00
N ARG A 45 16.45 -14.54 -5.99
CA ARG A 45 15.60 -15.54 -6.67
C ARG A 45 15.40 -15.18 -8.13
N GLY A 46 15.38 -16.19 -8.99
CA GLY A 46 15.28 -16.01 -10.44
C GLY A 46 13.95 -15.45 -10.93
N ARG A 47 13.90 -15.10 -12.21
CA ARG A 47 12.70 -14.54 -12.87
C ARG A 47 11.55 -15.54 -12.90
N GLU A 48 11.86 -16.82 -13.05
CA GLU A 48 10.96 -17.96 -13.10
C GLU A 48 10.19 -18.19 -11.78
N GLU A 49 10.77 -17.77 -10.66
CA GLU A 49 10.15 -17.80 -9.34
C GLU A 49 9.44 -16.49 -8.98
N THR A 50 9.60 -15.45 -9.81
CA THR A 50 9.17 -14.09 -9.51
C THR A 50 7.85 -13.74 -10.19
N PHE A 51 6.89 -13.31 -9.40
CA PHE A 51 5.63 -12.72 -9.86
C PHE A 51 5.73 -11.19 -9.72
N VAL A 52 5.68 -10.50 -10.85
CA VAL A 52 5.77 -9.04 -10.93
C VAL A 52 4.38 -8.46 -11.08
N VAL A 53 4.05 -7.47 -10.27
CA VAL A 53 2.81 -6.71 -10.38
C VAL A 53 3.15 -5.33 -10.91
N ASP A 54 2.52 -4.99 -12.03
CA ASP A 54 2.52 -3.62 -12.53
C ASP A 54 1.43 -2.83 -11.81
N THR A 55 1.84 -1.97 -10.89
CA THR A 55 0.92 -1.20 -10.06
C THR A 55 0.69 0.15 -10.72
N PRO A 56 -0.54 0.46 -11.18
CA PRO A 56 -0.83 1.79 -11.70
C PRO A 56 -0.60 2.81 -10.58
N PRO A 57 0.32 3.77 -10.77
CA PRO A 57 0.64 4.73 -9.74
C PRO A 57 -0.55 5.65 -9.48
N PRO A 58 -0.94 5.92 -8.22
CA PRO A 58 -1.95 6.93 -7.96
C PRO A 58 -1.33 8.31 -8.26
N THR A 59 -2.14 9.19 -8.83
CA THR A 59 -1.70 10.57 -9.07
C THR A 59 -1.55 11.33 -7.74
N VAL A 60 -0.55 12.20 -7.63
CA VAL A 60 -0.29 13.02 -6.41
C VAL A 60 -1.32 14.17 -6.24
N SER A 61 -2.41 14.13 -7.01
CA SER A 61 -3.36 15.22 -7.15
C SER A 61 -4.41 15.33 -6.03
N GLY A 62 -4.36 14.51 -4.98
CA GLY A 62 -5.32 14.60 -3.87
C GLY A 62 -5.38 13.38 -2.96
N TYR A 63 -6.58 13.10 -2.44
CA TYR A 63 -6.85 12.00 -1.52
C TYR A 63 -7.21 10.71 -2.27
N LEU A 64 -6.87 9.56 -1.68
CA LEU A 64 -7.34 8.27 -2.17
C LEU A 64 -8.85 8.15 -1.96
N HIS A 65 -9.61 7.97 -3.04
CA HIS A 65 -11.04 7.63 -2.99
C HIS A 65 -11.29 6.11 -3.10
N VAL A 66 -12.56 5.70 -2.93
CA VAL A 66 -13.01 4.29 -2.94
C VAL A 66 -12.61 3.50 -4.19
N GLY A 67 -12.36 4.18 -5.31
CA GLY A 67 -11.86 3.56 -6.54
C GLY A 67 -10.46 2.97 -6.36
N HIS A 68 -9.58 3.67 -5.64
CA HIS A 68 -8.26 3.14 -5.28
C HIS A 68 -8.37 1.93 -4.36
N VAL A 69 -9.29 1.99 -3.38
CA VAL A 69 -9.53 0.87 -2.45
C VAL A 69 -9.95 -0.37 -3.24
N PHE A 70 -10.89 -0.23 -4.17
CA PHE A 70 -11.35 -1.31 -5.02
C PHE A 70 -10.22 -1.91 -5.88
N SER A 71 -9.47 -1.05 -6.58
CA SER A 71 -8.41 -1.50 -7.49
C SER A 71 -7.24 -2.16 -6.75
N TYR A 72 -6.76 -1.57 -5.64
CA TYR A 72 -5.63 -2.14 -4.90
C TYR A 72 -6.01 -3.38 -4.09
N ALA A 73 -7.24 -3.46 -3.56
CA ALA A 73 -7.70 -4.67 -2.88
C ALA A 73 -7.69 -5.89 -3.82
N HIS A 74 -8.15 -5.72 -5.06
CA HIS A 74 -8.11 -6.80 -6.06
C HIS A 74 -6.69 -7.29 -6.35
N GLN A 75 -5.73 -6.37 -6.50
CA GLN A 75 -4.33 -6.73 -6.70
C GLN A 75 -3.74 -7.43 -5.47
N ASP A 76 -4.01 -6.93 -4.27
CA ASP A 76 -3.53 -7.51 -3.01
C ASP A 76 -4.04 -8.94 -2.79
N PHE A 77 -5.30 -9.25 -3.16
CA PHE A 77 -5.80 -10.62 -3.09
C PHE A 77 -5.02 -11.59 -3.97
N ILE A 78 -4.71 -11.20 -5.21
CA ILE A 78 -3.92 -12.01 -6.14
C ILE A 78 -2.49 -12.18 -5.60
N VAL A 79 -1.88 -11.10 -5.12
CA VAL A 79 -0.53 -11.10 -4.54
C VAL A 79 -0.44 -12.03 -3.33
N ARG A 80 -1.37 -11.93 -2.39
CA ARG A 80 -1.40 -12.81 -1.20
C ARG A 80 -1.56 -14.27 -1.61
N TYR A 81 -2.45 -14.55 -2.56
CA TYR A 81 -2.60 -15.90 -3.09
C TYR A 81 -1.30 -16.42 -3.70
N ARG A 82 -0.63 -15.64 -4.55
CA ARG A 82 0.65 -16.03 -5.16
C ARG A 82 1.74 -16.22 -4.10
N ARG A 83 1.82 -15.37 -3.09
CA ARG A 83 2.76 -15.51 -1.96
C ARG A 83 2.53 -16.81 -1.20
N MET A 84 1.27 -17.15 -0.89
CA MET A 84 0.91 -18.43 -0.24
C MET A 84 1.26 -19.65 -1.11
N ARG A 85 1.38 -19.48 -2.43
CA ARG A 85 1.82 -20.50 -3.38
C ARG A 85 3.35 -20.56 -3.55
N GLY A 86 4.13 -19.80 -2.77
CA GLY A 86 5.59 -19.83 -2.75
C GLY A 86 6.31 -18.89 -3.72
N TRP A 87 5.57 -18.05 -4.45
CA TRP A 87 6.15 -17.11 -5.41
C TRP A 87 6.92 -15.98 -4.71
N ASN A 88 8.04 -15.57 -5.31
CA ASN A 88 8.73 -14.34 -4.96
C ASN A 88 7.95 -13.15 -5.54
N ILE A 89 7.39 -12.28 -4.71
CA ILE A 89 6.52 -11.20 -5.20
C ILE A 89 7.32 -9.90 -5.30
N PHE A 90 7.32 -9.29 -6.49
CA PHE A 90 7.71 -7.91 -6.69
C PHE A 90 6.45 -7.07 -6.94
N TYR A 91 6.00 -6.36 -5.91
CA TYR A 91 4.81 -5.49 -5.94
C TYR A 91 5.17 -4.08 -5.45
N PRO A 92 5.82 -3.27 -6.29
CA PRO A 92 6.21 -1.91 -5.93
C PRO A 92 5.00 -0.98 -5.92
N MET A 93 5.13 0.10 -5.14
CA MET A 93 4.20 1.21 -5.09
C MET A 93 4.91 2.43 -5.71
N GLY A 94 4.31 3.06 -6.73
CA GLY A 94 4.84 4.23 -7.47
C GLY A 94 3.79 5.34 -7.55
N TRP A 95 4.22 6.61 -7.60
CA TRP A 95 3.37 7.81 -7.50
C TRP A 95 3.50 8.57 -8.83
N ASP A 96 2.39 9.02 -9.41
CA ASP A 96 2.41 9.80 -10.66
C ASP A 96 2.31 11.29 -10.34
N ASP A 97 3.41 12.01 -10.55
CA ASP A 97 3.57 13.42 -10.28
C ASP A 97 3.11 14.32 -11.45
N ASN A 98 2.75 13.74 -12.59
CA ASN A 98 2.49 14.49 -13.81
C ASN A 98 1.02 14.90 -13.97
N GLY A 99 0.82 15.89 -14.84
CA GLY A 99 -0.46 16.19 -15.47
C GLY A 99 -1.21 17.41 -14.92
N LEU A 100 -2.21 17.82 -15.69
CA LEU A 100 -3.10 18.94 -15.38
C LEU A 100 -3.74 18.88 -13.97
N PRO A 101 -4.08 17.70 -13.40
CA PRO A 101 -4.59 17.65 -12.03
C PRO A 101 -3.58 18.16 -10.98
N THR A 102 -2.30 17.83 -11.14
CA THR A 102 -1.24 18.32 -10.24
C THR A 102 -1.04 19.83 -10.41
N GLU A 103 -1.01 20.32 -11.65
CA GLU A 103 -0.92 21.76 -11.93
C GLU A 103 -2.10 22.54 -11.36
N ARG A 104 -3.33 22.03 -11.54
CA ARG A 104 -4.54 22.66 -10.98
C ARG A 104 -4.52 22.64 -9.47
N ARG A 105 -4.07 21.55 -8.84
CA ARG A 105 -3.96 21.50 -7.37
C ARG A 105 -3.02 22.57 -6.83
N VAL A 106 -1.88 22.80 -7.48
CA VAL A 106 -0.95 23.88 -7.10
C VAL A 106 -1.61 25.26 -7.30
N GLN A 107 -2.29 25.47 -8.42
CA GLN A 107 -3.02 26.71 -8.70
C GLN A 107 -4.10 26.99 -7.65
N ASP A 108 -4.89 25.98 -7.28
CA ASP A 108 -5.95 26.11 -6.28
C ASP A 108 -5.37 26.30 -4.87
N TYR A 109 -4.34 25.53 -4.50
CA TYR A 109 -3.76 25.55 -3.16
C TYR A 109 -2.97 26.84 -2.85
N PHE A 110 -2.30 27.43 -3.84
CA PHE A 110 -1.54 28.68 -3.67
C PHE A 110 -2.26 29.90 -4.29
N HIS A 111 -3.48 29.74 -4.82
CA HIS A 111 -4.22 30.77 -5.56
C HIS A 111 -3.41 31.45 -6.69
N VAL A 112 -2.56 30.68 -7.37
CA VAL A 112 -1.76 31.14 -8.50
C VAL A 112 -2.36 30.71 -9.83
N ARG A 113 -2.02 31.41 -10.91
CA ARG A 113 -2.37 31.00 -12.29
C ARG A 113 -1.12 30.72 -13.08
N CYS A 114 -1.20 29.73 -13.98
CA CYS A 114 -0.13 29.49 -14.94
C CYS A 114 -0.07 30.65 -15.94
N ASP A 115 1.06 31.36 -15.99
CA ASP A 115 1.39 32.32 -17.06
C ASP A 115 2.68 31.87 -17.76
N PRO A 116 2.58 31.24 -18.95
CA PRO A 116 3.72 30.68 -19.65
C PRO A 116 4.68 31.75 -20.21
N ARG A 117 4.35 33.04 -20.08
CA ARG A 117 5.20 34.16 -20.53
C ARG A 117 6.21 34.60 -19.47
N LEU A 118 6.00 34.22 -18.21
CA LEU A 118 6.90 34.56 -17.11
C LEU A 118 8.10 33.61 -17.09
N ALA A 119 9.27 34.17 -16.80
CA ALA A 119 10.47 33.36 -16.60
C ALA A 119 10.37 32.56 -15.29
N TYR A 120 11.03 31.41 -15.24
CA TYR A 120 11.19 30.65 -14.00
C TYR A 120 11.88 31.49 -12.93
N GLU A 121 11.31 31.54 -11.72
CA GLU A 121 11.89 32.20 -10.55
C GLU A 121 12.47 31.15 -9.58
N PRO A 122 13.81 31.06 -9.45
CA PRO A 122 14.45 30.14 -8.51
C PRO A 122 14.08 30.51 -7.06
N GLY A 123 13.62 29.52 -6.29
CA GLY A 123 13.30 29.72 -4.86
C GLY A 123 11.98 30.44 -4.59
N LEU A 124 11.07 30.51 -5.56
CA LEU A 124 9.73 31.04 -5.37
C LEU A 124 9.02 30.33 -4.20
N ALA A 125 8.71 31.09 -3.15
CA ALA A 125 7.93 30.64 -2.00
C ALA A 125 6.55 31.28 -2.06
N LEU A 126 5.51 30.45 -2.02
CA LEU A 126 4.11 30.87 -2.04
C LEU A 126 3.48 30.46 -0.72
N GLU A 127 2.73 31.37 -0.11
CA GLU A 127 1.92 31.03 1.06
C GLU A 127 0.65 30.29 0.60
N PRO A 128 0.19 29.27 1.36
CA PRO A 128 -1.08 28.61 1.07
C PRO A 128 -2.24 29.61 1.06
N ALA A 129 -3.22 29.34 0.20
CA ALA A 129 -4.55 29.92 0.29
C ALA A 129 -5.11 29.69 1.70
N GLY A 130 -5.49 30.77 2.39
CA GLY A 130 -6.13 30.72 3.71
C GLY A 130 -7.52 30.08 3.68
#